data_AF-A0A7C0YKZ1-F1
#
_entry.id   AF-A0A7C0YKZ1-F1
#
_cell.length_a   1.000
_cell.length_b   1.000
_cell.length_c   1.000
_cell.angle_alpha   90.00
_cell.angle_beta   90.00
_cell.angle_gamma   90.00
#
_symmetry.space_group_name_H-M   'P 1'
#
loop_
_entity.id
_entity.type
_entity.pdbx_description
1 polymer ?
#
loop_
_entity_poly.entity_id
_entity_poly.type
_entity_poly.pdbx_seq_one_letter_code
_entity_poly.pdbx_strand_id
1 'polypeptide(L)'
;MTLSTEMAIEVAKRHYDAIVKGDFNEWLKTLKEEYRSQANVRGSSIDFWWRTGRKMAELGVRYEFVRVDRIEEGYIKLFFKRIIGDNKQLGMPVPIHLVYENSEWKVIQPTY
;
A
#
# COMPACT_ATOMS: atom_id res chain seq x y z
N MET A 1 8.09 14.75 -12.57
CA MET A 1 7.47 13.45 -12.26
C MET A 1 6.92 12.90 -13.57
N THR A 2 7.01 11.60 -13.84
CA THR A 2 6.42 11.03 -15.08
C THR A 2 4.98 10.59 -14.81
N LEU A 3 4.15 10.52 -15.86
CA LEU A 3 2.76 10.02 -15.75
C LEU A 3 2.72 8.63 -15.09
N SER A 4 3.67 7.77 -15.43
CA SER A 4 3.78 6.43 -14.84
C SER A 4 4.07 6.49 -13.33
N THR A 5 4.96 7.39 -12.87
CA THR A 5 5.20 7.60 -11.43
C THR A 5 3.94 8.08 -10.71
N GLU A 6 3.18 9.00 -11.30
CA GLU A 6 1.94 9.51 -10.72
C GLU A 6 0.87 8.41 -10.57
N MET A 7 0.73 7.56 -11.60
CA MET A 7 -0.15 6.38 -11.54
C MET A 7 0.26 5.41 -10.43
N ALA A 8 1.56 5.17 -10.23
CA ALA A 8 2.03 4.31 -9.15
C ALA A 8 1.72 4.90 -7.76
N ILE A 9 1.90 6.21 -7.59
CA ILE A 9 1.54 6.92 -6.36
C ILE A 9 0.04 6.79 -6.09
N GLU A 10 -0.80 6.91 -7.12
CA GLU A 10 -2.25 6.78 -6.98
C GLU A 10 -2.67 5.37 -6.58
N VAL A 11 -2.07 4.32 -7.18
CA VAL A 11 -2.30 2.94 -6.74
C VAL A 11 -1.91 2.73 -5.27
N ALA A 12 -0.77 3.28 -4.85
CA ALA A 12 -0.32 3.18 -3.46
C ALA A 12 -1.24 3.92 -2.48
N LYS A 13 -1.75 5.10 -2.85
CA LYS A 13 -2.76 5.83 -2.06
C LYS A 13 -4.04 5.04 -1.93
N ARG A 14 -4.57 4.55 -3.06
CA ARG A 14 -5.77 3.70 -3.11
C ARG A 14 -5.63 2.45 -2.23
N HIS A 15 -4.45 1.84 -2.21
CA HIS A 15 -4.14 0.69 -1.36
C HIS A 15 -4.29 1.01 0.13
N TYR A 16 -3.69 2.11 0.60
CA TYR A 16 -3.81 2.51 2.00
C TYR A 16 -5.22 3.01 2.35
N ASP A 17 -5.88 3.74 1.45
CA ASP A 17 -7.25 4.20 1.65
C ASP A 17 -8.22 3.03 1.80
N ALA A 18 -8.05 1.96 1.02
CA ALA A 18 -8.84 0.75 1.14
C ALA A 18 -8.65 0.08 2.51
N ILE A 19 -7.42 0.06 3.04
CA ILE A 19 -7.14 -0.40 4.41
C ILE A 19 -7.86 0.45 5.44
N VAL A 20 -7.77 1.78 5.34
CA VAL A 20 -8.41 2.71 6.29
C VAL A 20 -9.93 2.52 6.28
N LYS A 21 -10.53 2.44 5.09
CA LYS A 21 -11.98 2.25 4.89
C LYS A 21 -12.48 0.84 5.22
N GLY A 22 -11.58 -0.14 5.36
CA GLY A 22 -11.95 -1.54 5.56
C GLY A 22 -12.48 -2.21 4.29
N ASP A 23 -12.15 -1.68 3.11
CA ASP A 23 -12.56 -2.23 1.82
C ASP A 23 -11.57 -3.32 1.36
N PHE A 24 -11.82 -4.56 1.78
CA PHE A 24 -10.97 -5.70 1.46
C PHE A 24 -10.86 -5.95 -0.04
N ASN A 25 -11.97 -5.82 -0.77
CA ASN A 25 -12.00 -6.10 -2.21
C ASN A 25 -11.19 -5.07 -2.98
N GLU A 26 -11.30 -3.81 -2.60
CA GLU A 26 -10.53 -2.75 -3.22
C GLU A 26 -9.04 -2.86 -2.92
N TRP A 27 -8.71 -3.16 -1.66
CA TRP A 27 -7.35 -3.43 -1.25
C TRP A 27 -6.74 -4.58 -2.06
N LEU A 28 -7.48 -5.68 -2.20
CA LEU A 28 -7.03 -6.87 -2.93
C LEU A 28 -6.79 -6.60 -4.43
N LYS A 29 -7.58 -5.70 -5.05
CA LYS A 29 -7.39 -5.32 -6.47
C LYS A 29 -6.06 -4.61 -6.72
N THR A 30 -5.54 -3.88 -5.73
CA THR A 30 -4.26 -3.16 -5.84
C THR A 30 -3.05 -4.07 -5.76
N LEU A 31 -3.19 -5.27 -5.18
CA LEU A 31 -2.11 -6.24 -5.07
C LEU A 31 -1.83 -6.92 -6.41
N LYS A 32 -0.58 -7.38 -6.56
CA LYS A 32 -0.15 -8.27 -7.64
C LYS A 32 -1.09 -9.46 -7.78
N GLU A 33 -1.37 -9.87 -9.01
CA GLU A 33 -2.43 -10.85 -9.27
C GLU A 33 -2.21 -12.20 -8.56
N GLU A 34 -0.95 -12.64 -8.47
CA GLU A 34 -0.54 -13.88 -7.80
C GLU A 34 -0.88 -13.92 -6.30
N TYR A 35 -1.09 -12.77 -5.66
CA TYR A 35 -1.46 -12.69 -4.25
C TYR A 35 -2.95 -12.86 -4.01
N ARG A 36 -3.78 -12.70 -5.04
CA ARG A 36 -5.24 -12.76 -4.89
C ARG A 36 -5.73 -14.14 -4.45
N SER A 37 -5.06 -15.19 -4.92
CA SER A 37 -5.35 -16.58 -4.52
C SER A 37 -4.99 -16.87 -3.06
N GLN A 38 -4.06 -16.11 -2.47
CA GLN A 38 -3.56 -16.31 -1.11
C GLN A 38 -4.32 -15.49 -0.06
N ALA A 39 -5.16 -14.55 -0.49
CA ALA A 39 -5.86 -13.61 0.39
C ALA A 39 -6.84 -14.28 1.36
N ASN A 40 -7.36 -15.45 1.00
CA ASN A 40 -8.26 -16.24 1.85
C ASN A 40 -7.53 -17.31 2.67
N VAL A 41 -6.20 -17.42 2.53
CA VAL A 41 -5.39 -18.39 3.27
C VAL A 41 -4.94 -17.75 4.58
N ARG A 42 -5.57 -18.14 5.70
CA ARG A 42 -5.21 -17.66 7.03
C ARG A 42 -3.74 -17.91 7.33
N GLY A 43 -3.02 -16.89 7.81
CA GLY A 43 -1.58 -16.96 8.07
C GLY A 43 -0.69 -16.76 6.85
N SER A 44 -1.24 -16.52 5.66
CA SER A 44 -0.45 -16.06 4.52
C SER A 44 0.07 -14.64 4.76
N SER A 45 1.08 -14.24 3.97
CA SER A 45 1.56 -12.85 3.98
C SER A 45 0.41 -11.86 3.70
N ILE A 46 -0.56 -12.26 2.89
CA ILE A 46 -1.69 -11.41 2.48
C ILE A 46 -2.68 -11.24 3.64
N ASP A 47 -3.03 -12.32 4.35
CA ASP A 47 -3.81 -12.25 5.59
C ASP A 47 -3.10 -11.38 6.64
N PHE A 48 -1.79 -11.58 6.80
CA PHE A 48 -0.99 -10.80 7.74
C PHE A 48 -0.98 -9.30 7.40
N TRP A 49 -0.78 -8.95 6.13
CA TRP A 49 -0.82 -7.56 5.66
C TRP A 49 -2.17 -6.91 5.92
N TRP A 50 -3.25 -7.57 5.52
CA TRP A 50 -4.61 -7.06 5.76
C TRP A 50 -4.85 -6.81 7.24
N ARG A 51 -4.59 -7.80 8.10
CA ARG A 51 -4.82 -7.70 9.55
C ARG A 51 -3.96 -6.63 10.20
N THR A 52 -2.70 -6.50 9.78
CA THR A 52 -1.78 -5.48 10.31
C THR A 52 -2.24 -4.08 9.92
N GLY A 53 -2.57 -3.87 8.65
CA GLY A 53 -3.09 -2.58 8.18
C GLY A 53 -4.42 -2.22 8.83
N ARG A 54 -5.34 -3.18 8.98
CA ARG A 54 -6.61 -2.97 9.69
C ARG A 54 -6.41 -2.57 11.15
N LYS A 55 -5.48 -3.22 11.85
CA LYS A 55 -5.14 -2.84 13.23
C LYS A 55 -4.63 -1.40 13.32
N MET A 56 -3.82 -0.94 12.36
CA MET A 56 -3.37 0.45 12.30
C MET A 56 -4.54 1.41 12.02
N ALA A 57 -5.41 1.08 11.08
CA ALA A 57 -6.60 1.87 10.77
C ALA A 57 -7.55 1.98 11.97
N GLU A 58 -7.73 0.91 12.75
CA GLU A 58 -8.54 0.89 13.97
C GLU A 58 -7.96 1.78 15.08
N LEU A 59 -6.64 1.99 15.09
CA LEU A 59 -5.97 2.98 15.95
C LEU A 59 -6.11 4.41 15.40
N GLY A 60 -6.81 4.62 14.28
CA GLY A 60 -7.00 5.92 13.65
C GLY A 60 -5.82 6.36 12.78
N VAL A 61 -4.95 5.43 12.36
CA VAL A 61 -3.83 5.74 11.46
C VAL A 61 -4.34 5.95 10.03
N ARG A 62 -3.87 7.02 9.39
CA ARG A 62 -4.01 7.32 7.95
C ARG A 62 -2.62 7.47 7.31
N TYR A 63 -2.53 7.34 5.99
CA TYR A 63 -1.24 7.34 5.29
C TYR A 63 -1.13 8.54 4.34
N GLU A 64 0.00 9.22 4.36
CA GLU A 64 0.27 10.37 3.48
C GLU A 64 1.54 10.16 2.69
N PHE A 65 1.47 10.32 1.36
CA PHE A 65 2.63 10.20 0.48
C PHE A 65 3.71 11.23 0.82
N VAL A 66 4.97 10.79 0.82
CA VAL A 66 6.11 11.65 1.16
C VAL A 66 7.04 11.85 -0.03
N ARG A 67 7.56 10.75 -0.57
CA ARG A 67 8.60 10.77 -1.58
C ARG A 67 8.69 9.46 -2.36
N VAL A 68 9.27 9.57 -3.54
CA VAL A 68 9.79 8.43 -4.30
C VAL A 68 11.22 8.15 -3.83
N ASP A 69 11.58 6.88 -3.65
CA ASP A 69 12.91 6.45 -3.17
C ASP A 69 13.76 5.88 -4.30
N ARG A 70 13.18 4.94 -5.06
CA ARG A 70 13.87 4.21 -6.13
C ARG A 70 12.89 3.99 -7.28
N ILE A 71 13.36 4.23 -8.50
CA ILE A 71 12.64 3.98 -9.75
C ILE A 71 13.55 3.12 -10.62
N GLU A 72 13.03 2.00 -11.09
CA GLU A 72 13.69 1.11 -12.03
C GLU A 72 12.70 0.68 -13.11
N GLU A 73 13.18 -0.01 -14.14
CA GLU A 73 12.31 -0.54 -15.19
C GLU A 73 11.23 -1.44 -14.58
N GLY A 74 9.97 -1.02 -14.68
CA GLY A 74 8.83 -1.73 -14.14
C GLY A 74 8.76 -1.82 -12.62
N TYR A 75 9.54 -1.03 -11.87
CA TYR A 75 9.53 -1.06 -10.40
C TYR A 75 9.63 0.34 -9.79
N ILE A 76 8.92 0.53 -8.67
CA ILE A 76 9.01 1.76 -7.89
C ILE A 76 8.84 1.50 -6.40
N LYS A 77 9.66 2.19 -5.60
CA LYS A 77 9.55 2.24 -4.14
C LYS A 77 9.15 3.63 -3.69
N LEU A 78 8.08 3.71 -2.91
CA LEU A 78 7.50 4.94 -2.38
C LEU A 78 7.54 4.93 -0.86
N PHE A 79 7.54 6.10 -0.23
CA PHE A 79 7.40 6.25 1.22
C PHE A 79 6.15 7.01 1.61
N PHE A 80 5.49 6.54 2.66
CA PHE A 80 4.31 7.15 3.27
C PHE A 80 4.54 7.42 4.75
N LYS A 81 4.07 8.56 5.25
CA LYS A 81 3.95 8.82 6.68
C LYS A 81 2.69 8.14 7.20
N ARG A 82 2.78 7.57 8.40
CA ARG A 82 1.63 7.21 9.21
C ARG A 82 1.24 8.43 10.03
N ILE A 83 0.01 8.87 9.91
CA ILE A 83 -0.54 10.03 10.60
C ILE A 83 -1.63 9.54 11.55
N ILE A 84 -1.62 10.03 12.79
CA ILE A 84 -2.56 9.61 13.84
C ILE A 84 -3.02 10.83 14.66
N GLY A 85 -4.27 10.82 15.12
CA GLY A 85 -4.85 11.89 15.94
C GLY A 85 -4.76 13.26 15.27
N ASP A 86 -4.28 14.27 16.00
CA ASP A 86 -4.09 15.65 15.56
C ASP A 86 -2.91 15.82 14.57
N ASN A 87 -2.91 15.04 13.49
CA ASN A 87 -1.92 15.07 12.42
C ASN A 87 -0.48 14.76 12.87
N LYS A 88 -0.30 14.01 13.96
CA LYS A 88 1.02 13.60 14.42
C LYS A 88 1.52 12.42 13.59
N GLN A 89 2.81 12.45 13.26
CA GLN A 89 3.46 11.34 12.59
C GLN A 89 3.73 10.20 13.58
N LEU A 90 3.34 8.98 13.22
CA LEU A 90 3.63 7.75 13.96
C LEU A 90 4.88 7.05 13.38
N GLY A 91 5.97 7.11 14.16
CA GLY A 91 7.24 6.48 13.81
C GLY A 91 7.86 7.05 12.53
N MET A 92 8.73 6.27 11.90
CA MET A 92 9.34 6.62 10.62
C MET A 92 8.38 6.38 9.44
N PRO A 93 8.56 7.10 8.31
CA PRO A 93 7.87 6.79 7.07
C PRO A 93 8.09 5.32 6.65
N VAL A 94 7.04 4.69 6.16
CA VAL A 94 7.02 3.27 5.78
C VAL A 94 7.08 3.11 4.25
N PRO A 95 7.80 2.10 3.74
CA PRO A 95 7.89 1.87 2.32
C PRO A 95 6.68 1.10 1.77
N ILE A 96 6.37 1.35 0.50
CA ILE A 96 5.52 0.49 -0.32
C ILE A 96 6.19 0.27 -1.67
N HIS A 97 6.21 -0.98 -2.11
CA HIS A 97 6.87 -1.40 -3.33
C HIS A 97 5.82 -1.80 -4.35
N LEU A 98 5.98 -1.30 -5.57
CA LEU A 98 5.09 -1.57 -6.69
C LEU A 98 5.88 -2.06 -7.90
N VAL A 99 5.24 -2.91 -8.70
CA VAL A 99 5.72 -3.35 -10.01
C VAL A 99 4.70 -2.99 -11.08
N TYR A 100 5.17 -2.76 -12.30
CA TYR A 100 4.31 -2.52 -13.47
C TYR A 100 4.15 -3.85 -14.22
N GLU A 101 2.94 -4.38 -14.23
CA GLU A 101 2.59 -5.63 -14.93
C GLU A 101 1.22 -5.49 -15.61
N ASN A 102 1.05 -6.12 -16.78
CA ASN A 102 -0.23 -6.10 -17.51
C ASN A 102 -0.80 -4.68 -17.72
N SER A 103 0.09 -3.72 -18.00
CA SER A 103 -0.24 -2.29 -18.18
C SER A 103 -0.79 -1.57 -16.93
N GLU A 104 -0.60 -2.13 -15.74
CA GLU A 104 -1.03 -1.54 -14.47
C GLU A 104 0.06 -1.61 -13.40
N TRP A 105 0.09 -0.63 -12.51
CA TRP A 105 0.91 -0.72 -11.29
C TRP A 105 0.23 -1.60 -10.25
N LYS A 106 1.00 -2.48 -9.62
CA LYS A 106 0.55 -3.44 -8.59
C LYS A 106 1.45 -3.41 -7.38
N VAL A 107 0.85 -3.44 -6.19
CA VAL A 107 1.57 -3.50 -4.92
C VAL A 107 2.10 -4.91 -4.72
N ILE A 108 3.41 -5.01 -4.46
CA ILE A 108 4.08 -6.29 -4.15
C ILE A 108 4.49 -6.41 -2.69
N GLN A 109 4.70 -5.28 -2.00
CA GLN A 109 5.12 -5.30 -0.61
C GLN A 109 4.71 -3.99 0.07
N PRO A 110 3.59 -3.98 0.80
CA PRO A 110 3.20 -2.86 1.65
C PRO A 110 3.82 -2.97 3.05
N THR A 111 3.90 -1.85 3.75
CA THR A 111 4.24 -1.77 5.18
C THR A 111 3.23 -0.87 5.88
N TYR A 112 2.71 -1.29 7.04
CA TYR A 112 1.64 -0.59 7.76
C TYR A 112 2.09 0.07 9.06
#